data_AF-A0A955PFG2-F1
#
_entry.id   AF-A0A955PFG2-F1
#
_cell.length_a   1.000
_cell.length_b   1.000
_cell.length_c   1.000
_cell.angle_alpha   90.00
_cell.angle_beta   90.00
_cell.angle_gamma   90.00
#
_symmetry.space_group_name_H-M   'P 1'
#
loop_
_entity.id
_entity.type
_entity.pdbx_description
1 polymer ?
#
loop_
_entity_poly.entity_id
_entity_poly.type
_entity_poly.pdbx_seq_one_letter_code
_entity_poly.pdbx_strand_id
1 'polypeptide(L)'
;MVELKGNPRLFLYGIALCAPLWFASQVGCQVFNLSGGGTDLIFNAIESATPTGGTILITDNGTYTESQVLLVGQRSSGVYGRRSFHIEAAPGTTPTIEINGGGFVMYAGSADVHIGTATGGRILIDCLGSTLPGSNGLFWYIGQEDGLASGAACQAVLENLTVDYTNAA
;
A
#
# COMPACT_ATOMS: atom_id res chain seq x y z
N MET A 1 1.81 -19.30 -45.77
CA MET A 1 2.90 -18.64 -46.51
C MET A 1 2.29 -17.87 -47.66
N VAL A 2 2.15 -16.55 -47.51
CA VAL A 2 2.28 -15.50 -48.54
C VAL A 2 2.19 -14.18 -47.75
N GLU A 3 3.32 -13.48 -47.68
CA GLU A 3 3.40 -12.08 -47.30
C GLU A 3 3.15 -11.25 -48.56
N LEU A 4 2.23 -10.29 -48.52
CA LEU A 4 2.22 -9.19 -49.48
C LEU A 4 1.87 -7.86 -48.80
N LYS A 5 2.88 -6.97 -48.84
CA LYS A 5 2.94 -5.58 -48.41
C LYS A 5 2.00 -4.69 -49.22
N GLY A 6 1.49 -3.63 -48.59
CA GLY A 6 0.99 -2.43 -49.30
C GLY A 6 -0.25 -1.79 -48.69
N ASN A 7 -0.03 -0.75 -47.88
CA ASN A 7 -0.97 0.35 -47.67
C ASN A 7 -0.47 1.52 -48.56
N PRO A 8 -1.24 2.56 -48.97
CA PRO A 8 -2.51 2.95 -48.36
C PRO A 8 -3.59 3.53 -49.29
N ARG A 9 -4.74 3.81 -48.67
CA ARG A 9 -5.78 4.82 -48.99
C ARG A 9 -7.05 4.31 -49.66
N LEU A 10 -8.05 4.02 -48.81
CA LEU A 10 -9.41 4.46 -49.10
C LEU A 10 -10.09 4.95 -47.81
N PHE A 11 -10.67 6.14 -47.91
CA PHE A 11 -11.38 6.86 -46.86
C PHE A 11 -12.74 6.19 -46.56
N LEU A 12 -12.92 5.85 -45.28
CA LEU A 12 -14.09 6.05 -44.43
C LEU A 12 -15.50 6.10 -45.06
N TYR A 13 -16.38 5.15 -44.69
CA TYR A 13 -17.76 5.44 -44.27
C TYR A 13 -18.33 4.31 -43.37
N GLY A 14 -18.56 4.65 -42.10
CA GLY A 14 -19.66 4.21 -41.25
C GLY A 14 -19.88 2.72 -40.97
N ILE A 15 -19.56 2.29 -39.75
CA ILE A 15 -20.54 1.89 -38.72
C ILE A 15 -19.79 2.00 -37.38
N ALA A 16 -20.15 2.99 -36.57
CA ALA A 16 -19.75 3.04 -35.17
C ALA A 16 -20.59 1.99 -34.43
N LEU A 17 -20.07 0.76 -34.34
CA LEU A 17 -20.54 -0.18 -33.34
C LEU A 17 -20.21 0.44 -31.98
N CYS A 18 -21.24 0.95 -31.30
CA CYS A 18 -21.19 1.21 -29.88
C CYS A 18 -20.95 -0.15 -29.20
N ALA A 19 -19.69 -0.53 -29.05
CA ALA A 19 -19.34 -1.53 -28.07
C ALA A 19 -19.70 -0.92 -26.71
N PRO A 20 -20.59 -1.54 -25.92
CA PRO A 20 -20.61 -1.21 -24.51
C PRO A 20 -19.19 -1.50 -24.02
N LEU A 21 -18.44 -0.45 -23.72
CA LEU A 21 -17.26 -0.53 -22.89
C LEU A 21 -17.77 -1.05 -21.55
N TRP A 22 -17.85 -2.38 -21.45
CA TRP A 22 -17.74 -3.06 -20.20
C TRP A 22 -16.39 -2.61 -19.66
N PHE A 23 -16.42 -1.59 -18.81
CA PHE A 23 -15.38 -1.44 -17.82
C PHE A 23 -15.44 -2.74 -17.01
N ALA A 24 -14.70 -3.75 -17.46
CA ALA A 24 -14.10 -4.66 -16.52
C ALA A 24 -13.31 -3.73 -15.60
N SER A 25 -13.92 -3.36 -14.48
CA SER A 25 -13.19 -2.89 -13.32
C SER A 25 -12.20 -4.01 -13.05
N GLN A 26 -10.99 -3.91 -13.61
CA GLN A 26 -9.85 -4.57 -13.01
C GLN A 26 -9.84 -4.00 -11.60
N VAL A 27 -10.33 -4.80 -10.66
CA VAL A 27 -10.06 -4.66 -9.23
C VAL A 27 -8.57 -5.00 -9.08
N GLY A 28 -7.72 -4.17 -9.70
CA GLY A 28 -6.29 -4.21 -9.54
C GLY A 28 -5.99 -3.52 -8.23
N CYS A 29 -5.07 -4.10 -7.46
CA CYS A 29 -4.45 -3.42 -6.34
C CYS A 29 -4.05 -2.00 -6.77
N GLN A 30 -4.59 -0.97 -6.11
CA GLN A 30 -4.26 0.42 -6.48
C GLN A 30 -2.79 0.68 -6.14
N VAL A 31 -2.05 1.32 -7.05
CA VAL A 31 -0.65 1.70 -6.79
C VAL A 31 -0.55 3.22 -6.65
N PHE A 32 -0.14 3.66 -5.46
CA PHE A 32 0.10 5.06 -5.14
C PHE A 32 1.60 5.35 -5.26
N ASN A 33 2.00 6.22 -6.18
CA ASN A 33 3.40 6.64 -6.31
C ASN A 33 3.62 7.93 -5.52
N LEU A 34 4.43 7.85 -4.47
CA LEU A 34 4.76 8.99 -3.61
C LEU A 34 6.17 9.51 -3.92
N SER A 35 6.32 10.83 -3.89
CA SER A 35 7.59 11.56 -4.01
C SER A 35 7.45 12.97 -3.41
N GLY A 36 8.56 13.61 -3.08
CA GLY A 36 8.66 14.96 -2.51
C GLY A 36 8.67 15.01 -0.98
N GLY A 37 8.38 13.90 -0.29
CA GLY A 37 8.08 13.91 1.14
C GLY A 37 6.80 14.70 1.45
N GLY A 38 6.51 14.90 2.74
CA GLY A 38 5.36 15.70 3.18
C GLY A 38 4.66 15.13 4.40
N THR A 39 3.50 15.70 4.74
CA THR A 39 2.72 15.31 5.92
C THR A 39 1.48 14.51 5.54
N ASP A 40 1.26 13.40 6.24
CA ASP A 40 0.07 12.53 6.14
C ASP A 40 -0.21 11.99 4.73
N LEU A 41 0.80 11.87 3.87
CA LEU A 41 0.63 11.42 2.49
C LEU A 41 0.35 9.91 2.43
N ILE A 42 1.00 9.14 3.30
CA ILE A 42 0.80 7.69 3.38
C ILE A 42 -0.57 7.41 4.00
N PHE A 43 -0.93 8.13 5.06
CA PHE A 43 -2.28 8.08 5.64
C PHE A 43 -3.36 8.35 4.60
N ASN A 44 -3.25 9.46 3.85
CA ASN A 44 -4.25 9.82 2.85
C ASN A 44 -4.38 8.76 1.74
N ALA A 45 -3.27 8.12 1.33
CA ALA A 45 -3.31 7.00 0.40
C ALA A 45 -4.08 5.80 0.96
N ILE A 46 -3.81 5.42 2.21
CA ILE A 46 -4.52 4.34 2.93
C ILE A 46 -6.02 4.63 3.02
N GLU A 47 -6.41 5.83 3.46
CA GLU A 47 -7.82 6.21 3.58
C GLU A 47 -8.54 6.14 2.23
N SER A 48 -7.91 6.65 1.16
CA SER A 48 -8.51 6.68 -0.17
C SER A 48 -8.74 5.29 -0.78
N ALA A 49 -7.96 4.29 -0.38
CA ALA A 49 -8.02 2.92 -0.87
C ALA A 49 -8.54 1.91 0.17
N THR A 50 -9.10 2.37 1.29
CA THR A 50 -9.67 1.52 2.34
C THR A 50 -10.59 0.40 1.79
N PRO A 51 -11.49 0.65 0.82
CA PRO A 51 -12.36 -0.40 0.28
C PRO A 51 -11.62 -1.50 -0.52
N THR A 52 -10.44 -1.20 -1.07
CA THR A 52 -9.74 -2.06 -2.04
C THR A 52 -8.37 -2.54 -1.59
N GLY A 53 -7.77 -1.93 -0.56
CA GLY A 53 -6.34 -2.07 -0.29
C GLY A 53 -5.50 -1.43 -1.41
N GLY A 54 -4.18 -1.55 -1.30
CA GLY A 54 -3.28 -0.93 -2.27
C GLY A 54 -1.80 -1.17 -1.98
N THR A 55 -0.96 -0.76 -2.92
CA THR A 55 0.49 -0.65 -2.77
C THR A 55 0.86 0.83 -2.81
N ILE A 56 1.60 1.28 -1.82
CA ILE A 56 2.18 2.61 -1.73
C ILE A 56 3.66 2.45 -2.07
N LEU A 57 4.06 2.97 -3.23
CA LEU A 57 5.42 2.96 -3.72
C LEU A 57 6.05 4.34 -3.50
N ILE A 58 7.02 4.44 -2.60
CA ILE A 58 7.81 5.64 -2.38
C ILE A 58 8.99 5.63 -3.35
N THR A 59 9.08 6.66 -4.19
CA THR A 59 9.98 6.70 -5.35
C THR A 59 11.22 7.57 -5.15
N ASP A 60 11.41 8.09 -3.94
CA ASP A 60 12.49 9.00 -3.58
C ASP A 60 13.03 8.73 -2.16
N ASN A 61 13.94 9.59 -1.71
CA ASN A 61 14.54 9.54 -0.35
C ASN A 61 13.87 10.56 0.59
N GLY A 62 12.63 10.95 0.30
CA GLY A 62 11.92 11.96 1.08
C GLY A 62 11.64 11.51 2.52
N THR A 63 11.36 12.50 3.38
CA THR A 63 10.78 12.26 4.70
C THR A 63 9.27 12.45 4.62
N TYR A 64 8.55 11.43 5.07
CA TYR A 64 7.09 11.38 5.13
C TYR A 64 6.68 11.40 6.59
N THR A 65 6.25 12.56 7.08
CA THR A 65 5.87 12.76 8.47
C THR A 65 4.39 12.42 8.64
N GLU A 66 4.08 11.42 9.45
CA GLU A 66 2.73 10.91 9.62
C GLU A 66 2.28 11.18 11.05
N SER A 67 1.27 12.03 11.18
CA SER A 67 0.65 12.41 12.45
C SER A 67 -0.50 11.48 12.82
N GLN A 68 -1.04 10.73 11.85
CA GLN A 68 -2.16 9.83 12.02
C GLN A 68 -1.72 8.38 12.25
N VAL A 69 -2.68 7.53 12.62
CA VAL A 69 -2.45 6.08 12.71
C VAL A 69 -2.51 5.48 11.30
N LEU A 70 -1.43 4.82 10.89
CA LEU A 70 -1.32 4.12 9.62
C LEU A 70 -1.87 2.69 9.77
N LEU A 71 -3.13 2.52 9.40
CA LEU A 71 -3.81 1.23 9.42
C LEU A 71 -3.48 0.42 8.15
N VAL A 72 -2.30 -0.21 8.13
CA VAL A 72 -1.81 -0.97 6.96
C VAL A 72 -2.44 -2.37 6.84
N GLY A 73 -3.00 -2.90 7.93
CA GLY A 73 -3.88 -4.07 7.93
C GLY A 73 -5.12 -3.76 8.74
N GLN A 74 -6.21 -3.35 8.08
CA GLN A 74 -7.41 -2.87 8.76
C GLN A 74 -8.32 -4.02 9.24
N ARG A 75 -8.92 -3.83 10.43
CA ARG A 75 -9.93 -4.72 11.04
C ARG A 75 -11.33 -4.57 10.43
N SER A 76 -11.42 -4.17 9.17
CA SER A 76 -12.69 -3.89 8.48
C SER A 76 -13.20 -5.08 7.66
N SER A 77 -12.75 -6.30 8.00
CA SER A 77 -13.03 -7.52 7.24
C SER A 77 -14.53 -7.80 7.06
N GLY A 78 -15.36 -7.39 8.02
CA GLY A 78 -16.82 -7.52 7.95
C GLY A 78 -17.53 -6.53 7.01
N VAL A 79 -16.88 -5.43 6.61
CA VAL A 79 -17.48 -4.38 5.76
C VAL A 79 -16.92 -4.42 4.34
N TYR A 80 -15.59 -4.48 4.21
CA TYR A 80 -14.90 -4.42 2.92
C TYR A 80 -14.20 -5.73 2.56
N GLY A 81 -14.33 -6.78 3.36
CA GLY A 81 -13.52 -7.97 3.23
C GLY A 81 -12.08 -7.73 3.70
N ARG A 82 -11.24 -8.77 3.62
CA ARG A 82 -9.83 -8.69 3.98
C ARG A 82 -9.09 -7.73 3.03
N ARG A 83 -8.51 -6.65 3.57
CA ARG A 83 -7.73 -5.64 2.82
C ARG A 83 -6.42 -5.36 3.53
N SER A 84 -5.37 -5.19 2.76
CA SER A 84 -4.05 -4.84 3.25
C SER A 84 -3.44 -3.78 2.36
N PHE A 85 -2.51 -3.06 2.96
CA PHE A 85 -1.65 -2.12 2.27
C PHE A 85 -0.22 -2.64 2.26
N HIS A 86 0.41 -2.52 1.11
CA HIS A 86 1.84 -2.75 0.96
C HIS A 86 2.53 -1.40 0.90
N ILE A 87 3.61 -1.21 1.64
CA ILE A 87 4.41 0.02 1.58
C ILE A 87 5.82 -0.38 1.16
N GLU A 88 6.22 0.10 -0.01
CA GLU A 88 7.46 -0.28 -0.67
C GLU A 88 8.29 0.96 -1.01
N ALA A 89 9.61 0.79 -1.00
CA ALA A 89 10.55 1.78 -1.52
C ALA A 89 11.05 1.34 -2.90
N ALA A 90 11.24 2.29 -3.82
CA ALA A 90 11.83 2.00 -5.12
C ALA A 90 13.30 1.53 -4.96
N PRO A 91 13.82 0.71 -5.88
CA PRO A 91 15.21 0.25 -5.84
C PRO A 91 16.22 1.39 -5.69
N GLY A 92 17.18 1.25 -4.75
CA GLY A 92 18.23 2.25 -4.51
C GLY A 92 17.77 3.48 -3.73
N THR A 93 16.51 3.53 -3.29
CA THR A 93 16.01 4.60 -2.42
C THR A 93 16.01 4.20 -0.94
N THR A 94 16.10 5.19 -0.07
CA THR A 94 16.02 5.03 1.39
C THR A 94 15.15 6.13 2.01
N PRO A 95 13.83 6.14 1.77
CA PRO A 95 12.93 7.10 2.39
C PRO A 95 12.83 6.91 3.90
N THR A 96 12.46 7.99 4.57
CA THR A 96 12.12 7.97 6.01
C THR A 96 10.63 8.19 6.19
N ILE A 97 9.98 7.32 6.97
CA ILE A 97 8.64 7.52 7.48
C ILE A 97 8.79 7.92 8.95
N GLU A 98 8.53 9.19 9.23
CA GLU A 98 8.61 9.76 10.56
C GLU A 98 7.23 9.73 11.21
N ILE A 99 7.07 9.00 12.30
CA ILE A 99 5.84 9.01 13.08
C ILE A 99 5.92 10.15 14.09
N ASN A 100 5.07 11.15 13.91
CA ASN A 100 4.98 12.34 14.76
C ASN A 100 3.54 12.54 15.25
N GLY A 101 3.04 11.57 15.99
CA GLY A 101 1.63 11.45 16.32
C GLY A 101 1.24 10.00 16.48
N GLY A 102 0.40 9.45 15.61
CA GLY A 102 -0.18 8.11 15.70
C GLY A 102 0.83 6.97 15.76
N GLY A 103 0.87 6.15 14.72
CA GLY A 103 1.70 4.94 14.68
C GLY A 103 1.28 3.96 13.60
N PHE A 104 2.11 2.96 13.35
CA PHE A 104 1.82 1.86 12.45
C PHE A 104 1.03 0.77 13.15
N VAL A 105 -0.08 0.36 12.53
CA VAL A 105 -0.95 -0.67 13.08
C VAL A 105 -1.21 -1.74 12.01
N MET A 106 -0.79 -2.96 12.33
CA MET A 106 -0.97 -4.15 11.51
C MET A 106 -1.89 -5.13 12.24
N TYR A 107 -3.17 -5.19 11.88
CA TYR A 107 -4.06 -6.27 12.30
C TYR A 107 -4.02 -7.39 11.26
N ALA A 108 -3.20 -8.41 11.49
CA ALA A 108 -3.13 -9.62 10.68
C ALA A 108 -4.29 -10.58 11.02
N GLY A 109 -5.52 -10.08 10.87
CA GLY A 109 -6.72 -10.83 10.49
C GLY A 109 -7.14 -10.58 9.03
N SER A 110 -6.37 -9.72 8.34
CA SER A 110 -6.54 -9.23 6.96
C SER A 110 -5.86 -10.12 5.90
N ALA A 111 -5.76 -9.62 4.65
CA ALA A 111 -4.88 -10.18 3.63
C ALA A 111 -3.41 -9.90 3.98
N ASP A 112 -2.46 -10.51 3.26
CA ASP A 112 -1.04 -10.36 3.53
C ASP A 112 -0.60 -8.90 3.50
N VAL A 113 0.11 -8.44 4.53
CA VAL A 113 0.66 -7.09 4.65
C VAL A 113 2.15 -7.16 4.31
N HIS A 114 2.66 -6.12 3.65
CA HIS A 114 4.08 -6.02 3.33
C HIS A 114 4.59 -4.60 3.60
N ILE A 115 5.59 -4.46 4.48
CA ILE A 115 6.35 -3.21 4.59
C ILE A 115 7.80 -3.53 4.30
N GLY A 116 8.35 -2.86 3.28
CA GLY A 116 9.66 -3.19 2.77
C GLY A 116 9.65 -3.45 1.28
N THR A 117 10.78 -3.89 0.76
CA THR A 117 10.89 -4.26 -0.64
C THR A 117 11.95 -5.32 -0.83
N ALA A 118 11.65 -6.37 -1.59
CA ALA A 118 12.62 -7.38 -1.98
C ALA A 118 13.60 -6.87 -3.06
N THR A 119 13.32 -5.71 -3.66
CA THR A 119 13.99 -5.23 -4.88
C THR A 119 15.06 -4.17 -4.64
N GLY A 120 15.44 -3.94 -3.38
CA GLY A 120 16.66 -3.18 -3.02
C GLY A 120 16.45 -1.70 -2.65
N GLY A 121 15.21 -1.26 -2.45
CA GLY A 121 14.96 -0.07 -1.61
C GLY A 121 15.05 -0.42 -0.12
N ARG A 122 15.19 0.57 0.74
CA ARG A 122 15.16 0.40 2.20
C ARG A 122 14.21 1.41 2.80
N ILE A 123 13.37 1.04 3.75
CA ILE A 123 12.55 2.02 4.47
C ILE A 123 13.18 2.27 5.84
N LEU A 124 13.28 3.53 6.25
CA LEU A 124 13.55 3.91 7.63
C LEU A 124 12.23 4.30 8.27
N ILE A 125 11.85 3.69 9.38
CA ILE A 125 10.72 4.13 10.20
C ILE A 125 11.29 4.75 11.47
N ASP A 126 11.07 6.04 11.65
CA ASP A 126 11.36 6.76 12.87
C ASP A 126 10.09 6.79 13.74
N CYS A 127 10.12 6.10 14.87
CA CYS A 127 8.97 6.01 15.77
C CYS A 127 9.01 7.01 16.94
N LEU A 128 9.93 7.97 16.94
CA LEU A 128 10.22 8.78 18.13
C LEU A 128 9.07 9.68 18.58
N GLY A 129 8.26 10.18 17.64
CA GLY A 129 7.11 11.02 17.93
C GLY A 129 5.80 10.24 18.12
N SER A 130 5.85 8.90 18.19
CA SER A 130 4.66 8.09 18.38
C SER A 130 3.98 8.34 19.74
N THR A 131 2.65 8.39 19.70
CA THR A 131 1.73 8.52 20.83
C THR A 131 0.78 7.33 20.91
N LEU A 132 0.92 6.33 20.04
CA LEU A 132 0.09 5.12 20.03
C LEU A 132 0.19 4.38 21.38
N PRO A 133 -0.90 4.28 22.16
CA PRO A 133 -0.82 3.75 23.52
C PRO A 133 -0.38 2.28 23.55
N GLY A 134 0.63 1.96 24.36
CA GLY A 134 1.08 0.57 24.55
C GLY A 134 1.93 -0.01 23.42
N SER A 135 2.37 0.82 22.47
CA SER A 135 3.29 0.43 21.40
C SER A 135 4.27 1.57 21.11
N ASN A 136 5.54 1.26 20.86
CA ASN A 136 6.56 2.26 20.52
C ASN A 136 6.42 2.70 19.05
N GLY A 137 5.23 3.08 18.57
CA GLY A 137 5.00 3.50 17.19
C GLY A 137 4.75 2.39 16.18
N LEU A 138 4.97 1.13 16.56
CA LEU A 138 4.59 -0.05 15.78
C LEU A 138 3.81 -1.00 16.66
N PHE A 139 2.57 -1.27 16.27
CA PHE A 139 1.71 -2.28 16.85
C PHE A 139 1.43 -3.37 15.82
N TRP A 140 1.71 -4.61 16.20
CA TRP A 140 1.41 -5.77 15.38
C TRP A 140 0.60 -6.78 16.18
N TYR A 141 -0.58 -7.11 15.66
CA TYR A 141 -1.41 -8.19 16.15
C TYR A 141 -1.63 -9.24 15.05
N ILE A 142 -1.16 -10.46 15.27
CA ILE A 142 -1.53 -11.62 14.46
C ILE A 142 -2.59 -12.38 15.23
N GLY A 143 -3.83 -12.29 14.76
CA GLY A 143 -4.93 -12.96 15.43
C GLY A 143 -6.18 -13.04 14.57
N GLN A 144 -6.92 -14.11 14.80
CA GLN A 144 -8.20 -14.36 14.16
C GLN A 144 -9.19 -13.25 14.54
N GLU A 145 -9.67 -12.50 13.55
CA GLU A 145 -10.76 -11.55 13.78
C GLU A 145 -12.05 -12.30 14.10
N ASP A 146 -12.61 -12.03 15.28
CA ASP A 146 -14.03 -12.18 15.61
C ASP A 146 -14.64 -13.57 15.45
N GLY A 147 -13.91 -14.63 15.82
CA GLY A 147 -14.46 -15.99 15.90
C GLY A 147 -14.90 -16.58 14.56
N LEU A 148 -14.70 -15.87 13.45
CA LEU A 148 -14.85 -16.39 12.11
C LEU A 148 -13.58 -17.17 11.81
N ALA A 149 -13.70 -18.50 11.72
CA ALA A 149 -12.62 -19.39 11.29
C ALA A 149 -12.30 -19.09 9.81
N SER A 150 -11.62 -17.98 9.60
CA SER A 150 -10.85 -17.61 8.44
C SER A 150 -9.76 -18.62 8.10
N GLY A 151 -10.09 -19.82 7.60
CA GLY A 151 -9.13 -20.91 7.31
C GLY A 151 -7.98 -20.59 6.33
N ALA A 152 -7.75 -19.31 5.99
CA ALA A 152 -6.57 -18.86 5.26
C ALA A 152 -5.67 -18.09 6.22
N ALA A 153 -4.46 -18.62 6.42
CA ALA A 153 -3.35 -17.93 7.07
C ALA A 153 -3.11 -16.57 6.38
N CYS A 154 -2.69 -15.59 7.16
CA CYS A 154 -2.20 -14.31 6.64
C CYS A 154 -0.81 -14.07 7.21
N GLN A 155 0.01 -13.35 6.47
CA GLN A 155 1.37 -13.03 6.81
C GLN A 155 1.56 -11.52 6.83
N ALA A 156 2.37 -11.03 7.78
CA ALA A 156 3.01 -9.74 7.59
C ALA A 156 4.48 -9.98 7.23
N VAL A 157 4.91 -9.38 6.12
CA VAL A 157 6.29 -9.39 5.67
C VAL A 157 6.91 -8.04 6.02
N LEU A 158 8.00 -8.06 6.78
CA LEU A 158 8.81 -6.89 7.10
C LEU A 158 10.22 -7.17 6.60
N GLU A 159 10.67 -6.44 5.59
CA GLU A 159 11.99 -6.67 4.96
C GLU A 159 12.65 -5.36 4.53
N ASN A 160 13.99 -5.34 4.46
CA ASN A 160 14.77 -4.15 4.13
C ASN A 160 14.27 -2.89 4.87
N LEU A 161 13.95 -3.08 6.14
CA LEU A 161 13.37 -2.10 7.02
C LEU A 161 14.35 -1.83 8.16
N THR A 162 14.56 -0.57 8.48
CA THR A 162 15.17 -0.15 9.74
C THR A 162 14.10 0.57 10.53
N VAL A 163 13.88 0.12 11.77
CA VAL A 163 12.96 0.80 12.69
C VAL A 163 13.79 1.36 13.82
N ASP A 164 13.69 2.67 14.01
CA ASP A 164 14.34 3.38 15.09
C ASP A 164 13.36 3.67 16.22
N TYR A 165 13.69 3.13 17.41
CA TYR A 165 12.97 3.36 18.67
C TYR A 165 13.85 4.07 19.71
N THR A 166 15.08 4.47 19.38
CA THR A 166 16.13 4.74 20.36
C THR A 166 15.99 6.02 21.20
N ASN A 167 14.84 6.71 21.11
CA ASN A 167 14.39 7.72 22.08
C ASN A 167 12.89 7.58 22.48
N ALA A 168 12.28 6.40 22.36
CA ALA A 168 10.95 6.17 22.94
C ALA A 168 11.08 6.13 24.47
N ALA A 169 10.70 7.23 25.12
CA ALA A 169 10.71 7.40 26.57
C ALA A 169 9.59 6.60 27.27
#